data_AF-A0A067LEJ6-F1
#
_entry.id   AF-A0A067LEJ6-F1
#
_cell.length_a   1.000
_cell.length_b   1.000
_cell.length_c   1.000
_cell.angle_alpha   90.00
_cell.angle_beta   90.00
_cell.angle_gamma   90.00
#
_symmetry.space_group_name_H-M   'P 1'
#
loop_
_entity.id
_entity.type
_entity.pdbx_description
1 polymer ?
#
loop_
_entity_poly.entity_id
_entity_poly.type
_entity_poly.pdbx_seq_one_letter_code
_entity_poly.pdbx_strand_id
1 'polypeptide(L)'
;MSNNYSFWVALFCLVVLVSKDVEGGDPGGPIPAKDADKIQFALNLEFFEAEFFCNGATGRGLDGIAPGFAKGGPPPIGAQRANLDNLTRQIFEEFCYQEVGHLRAIITAYGGFPRPLYDLSNQSFATVFDKAVGYKLIPPFDPYASSVQYLLASYVIPYVGLVGYVGTIPELADSNARRLVSGLLAVEAGQDAVIRSLLYEIADKKVEPYNVTVAEFTDLISGLRNKLAATGNKDEGLTVPKELGAEKKIESNILSADANSVSYSRTPMEILRVVYGSGNESQAGGFLPRGGNGRIARSFLDKNIN
;
A
#
# COMPACT_ATOMS: atom_id res chain seq x y z
N MET A 1 -78.66 4.10 25.89
CA MET A 1 -78.29 4.91 24.71
C MET A 1 -76.86 5.42 24.94
N SER A 2 -75.95 4.96 24.07
CA SER A 2 -74.58 5.41 23.74
C SER A 2 -73.67 5.98 24.85
N ASN A 3 -72.53 5.34 25.11
CA ASN A 3 -71.18 5.74 24.61
C ASN A 3 -70.37 6.37 25.78
N ASN A 4 -69.07 6.17 26.01
CA ASN A 4 -67.94 5.70 25.20
C ASN A 4 -66.87 5.11 26.13
N TYR A 5 -66.24 4.01 25.73
CA TYR A 5 -64.96 3.57 26.30
C TYR A 5 -63.84 4.39 25.63
N SER A 6 -63.13 5.20 26.40
CA SER A 6 -61.97 5.96 25.92
C SER A 6 -60.73 5.05 25.92
N PHE A 7 -60.39 4.51 24.76
CA PHE A 7 -59.11 3.85 24.49
C PHE A 7 -58.01 4.92 24.39
N TRP A 8 -57.01 4.84 25.26
CA TRP A 8 -55.79 5.64 25.16
C TRP A 8 -54.87 5.00 24.11
N VAL A 9 -54.68 5.66 22.97
CA VAL A 9 -53.66 5.32 21.98
C VAL A 9 -52.37 6.02 22.39
N ALA A 10 -51.36 5.24 22.78
CA ALA A 10 -50.01 5.74 22.98
C ALA A 10 -49.37 6.02 21.60
N LEU A 11 -49.17 7.30 21.29
CA LEU A 11 -48.47 7.76 20.10
C LEU A 11 -46.96 7.54 20.30
N PHE A 12 -46.41 6.50 19.67
CA PHE A 12 -44.96 6.34 19.56
C PHE A 12 -44.44 7.34 18.53
N CYS A 13 -43.85 8.45 19.00
CA CYS A 13 -43.07 9.35 18.16
C CYS A 13 -41.76 8.66 17.77
N LEU A 14 -41.74 8.08 16.57
CA LEU A 14 -40.52 7.64 15.91
C LEU A 14 -39.70 8.89 15.54
N VAL A 15 -38.77 9.28 16.41
CA VAL A 15 -37.75 10.28 16.08
C VAL A 15 -36.77 9.61 15.13
N VAL A 16 -37.02 9.73 13.83
CA VAL A 16 -36.00 9.46 12.82
C VAL A 16 -34.98 10.59 12.94
N LEU A 17 -33.85 10.30 13.59
CA LEU A 17 -32.65 11.13 13.48
C LEU A 17 -32.18 11.01 12.02
N VAL A 18 -32.71 11.88 11.17
CA VAL A 18 -32.08 12.19 9.89
C VAL A 18 -30.79 12.90 10.25
N SER A 19 -29.68 12.16 10.27
CA SER A 19 -28.36 12.75 10.18
C SER A 19 -28.38 13.65 8.94
N LYS A 20 -28.37 14.97 9.15
CA LYS A 20 -27.98 15.89 8.10
C LYS A 20 -26.52 15.59 7.85
N ASP A 21 -26.24 14.84 6.79
CA ASP A 21 -24.94 14.86 6.17
C ASP A 21 -24.65 16.32 5.83
N VAL A 22 -23.82 16.94 6.65
CA VAL A 22 -23.21 18.21 6.32
C VAL A 22 -22.23 17.86 5.20
N GLU A 23 -22.65 18.08 3.96
CA GLU A 23 -21.76 18.16 2.81
C GLU A 23 -20.80 19.34 3.03
N GLY A 24 -19.76 19.10 3.83
CA GLY A 24 -18.54 19.87 3.83
C GLY A 24 -17.72 19.43 2.62
N GLY A 25 -18.10 19.91 1.44
CA GLY A 25 -17.29 19.79 0.24
C GLY A 25 -15.98 20.56 0.44
N ASP A 26 -14.89 19.85 0.66
CA ASP A 26 -13.53 20.38 0.53
C ASP A 26 -13.37 20.93 -0.90
N PRO A 27 -12.88 22.15 -1.13
CA PRO A 27 -12.84 22.78 -2.46
C PRO A 27 -11.86 22.13 -3.47
N GLY A 28 -11.38 20.91 -3.19
CA GLY A 28 -10.49 20.11 -4.03
C GLY A 28 -10.86 18.63 -4.10
N GLY A 29 -12.14 18.28 -3.89
CA GLY A 29 -12.60 16.88 -3.86
C GLY A 29 -12.39 16.12 -5.18
N PRO A 30 -12.00 14.82 -5.12
CA PRO A 30 -11.70 14.04 -6.31
C PRO A 30 -12.94 13.80 -7.18
N ILE A 31 -12.72 13.82 -8.49
CA ILE A 31 -13.67 13.50 -9.57
C ILE A 31 -14.54 12.28 -9.20
N PRO A 32 -15.86 12.27 -9.50
CA PRO A 32 -16.69 11.08 -9.34
C PRO A 32 -16.08 9.85 -10.04
N ALA A 33 -15.54 8.94 -9.23
CA ALA A 33 -14.84 7.74 -9.66
C ALA A 33 -15.77 6.53 -9.55
N LYS A 34 -15.87 5.75 -10.63
CA LYS A 34 -16.61 4.48 -10.63
C LYS A 34 -15.75 3.39 -9.99
N ASP A 35 -16.35 2.27 -9.59
CA ASP A 35 -15.62 1.12 -9.04
C ASP A 35 -14.45 0.69 -9.93
N ALA A 36 -14.62 0.71 -11.25
CA ALA A 36 -13.53 0.42 -12.18
C ALA A 36 -12.34 1.40 -12.03
N ASP A 37 -12.60 2.70 -11.84
CA ASP A 37 -11.54 3.69 -11.62
C ASP A 37 -10.81 3.45 -10.28
N LYS A 38 -11.58 3.10 -9.23
CA LYS A 38 -11.06 2.82 -7.88
C LYS A 38 -10.19 1.54 -7.86
N ILE A 39 -10.63 0.48 -8.53
CA ILE A 39 -9.88 -0.78 -8.66
C ILE A 39 -8.65 -0.58 -9.55
N GLN A 40 -8.79 0.12 -10.68
CA GLN A 40 -7.65 0.37 -11.56
C GLN A 40 -6.56 1.21 -10.89
N PHE A 41 -6.87 2.04 -9.89
CA PHE A 41 -5.85 2.74 -9.11
C PHE A 41 -4.84 1.76 -8.49
N ALA A 42 -5.31 0.61 -7.98
CA ALA A 42 -4.46 -0.42 -7.39
C ALA A 42 -3.43 -0.97 -8.37
N LEU A 43 -3.70 -0.98 -9.69
CA LEU A 43 -2.73 -1.40 -10.69
C LEU A 43 -1.39 -0.64 -10.61
N ASN A 44 -1.37 0.58 -10.08
CA ASN A 44 -0.12 1.31 -9.86
C ASN A 44 0.81 0.64 -8.84
N LEU A 45 0.26 -0.07 -7.86
CA LEU A 45 1.01 -0.80 -6.84
C LEU A 45 1.25 -2.24 -7.28
N GLU A 46 0.24 -2.90 -7.85
CA GLU A 46 0.35 -4.26 -8.41
C GLU A 46 1.48 -4.38 -9.45
N PHE A 47 1.59 -3.40 -10.36
CA PHE A 47 2.70 -3.38 -11.30
C PHE A 47 4.05 -3.12 -10.61
N PHE A 48 4.08 -2.30 -9.56
CA PHE A 48 5.30 -2.06 -8.79
C PHE A 48 5.77 -3.37 -8.15
N GLU A 49 4.89 -4.04 -7.42
CA GLU A 49 5.19 -5.28 -6.70
C GLU A 49 5.56 -6.40 -7.66
N ALA A 50 4.81 -6.58 -8.76
CA ALA A 50 5.15 -7.54 -9.80
C ALA A 50 6.55 -7.28 -10.37
N GLU A 51 6.87 -6.04 -10.74
CA GLU A 51 8.21 -5.73 -11.25
C GLU A 51 9.28 -5.97 -10.20
N PHE A 52 9.10 -5.49 -8.98
CA PHE A 52 10.12 -5.59 -7.95
C PHE A 52 10.37 -7.05 -7.58
N PHE A 53 9.34 -7.81 -7.21
CA PHE A 53 9.44 -9.21 -6.80
C PHE A 53 9.94 -10.12 -7.91
N CYS A 54 9.44 -9.96 -9.14
CA CYS A 54 9.88 -10.79 -10.25
C CYS A 54 11.34 -10.53 -10.62
N ASN A 55 11.75 -9.26 -10.72
CA ASN A 55 13.15 -8.93 -11.00
C ASN A 55 14.05 -9.43 -9.86
N GLY A 56 13.71 -9.17 -8.59
CA GLY A 56 14.52 -9.59 -7.46
C GLY A 56 14.71 -11.10 -7.37
N ALA A 57 13.64 -11.88 -7.51
CA ALA A 57 13.70 -13.34 -7.37
C ALA A 57 14.27 -14.06 -8.60
N THR A 58 13.91 -13.60 -9.81
CA THR A 58 14.17 -14.33 -11.06
C THR A 58 15.17 -13.63 -12.00
N GLY A 59 15.37 -12.32 -11.83
CA GLY A 59 16.12 -11.47 -12.77
C GLY A 59 15.32 -11.09 -14.02
N ARG A 60 14.01 -11.34 -14.06
CA ARG A 60 13.12 -11.00 -15.17
C ARG A 60 11.87 -10.30 -14.65
N GLY A 61 11.55 -9.14 -15.22
CA GLY A 61 10.29 -8.43 -14.97
C GLY A 61 9.12 -8.93 -15.83
N LEU A 62 8.03 -8.16 -15.87
CA LEU A 62 6.81 -8.55 -16.59
C LEU A 62 7.03 -8.73 -18.10
N ASP A 63 7.96 -7.98 -18.70
CA ASP A 63 8.26 -8.10 -20.13
C ASP A 63 8.77 -9.50 -20.50
N GLY A 64 9.40 -10.19 -19.53
CA GLY A 64 9.86 -11.56 -19.69
C GLY A 64 8.83 -12.60 -19.24
N ILE A 65 8.01 -12.30 -18.23
CA ILE A 65 7.14 -13.28 -17.58
C ILE A 65 5.72 -13.26 -18.16
N ALA A 66 5.14 -12.08 -18.32
CA ALA A 66 3.78 -11.87 -18.79
C ALA A 66 3.65 -10.56 -19.60
N PRO A 67 4.33 -10.44 -20.76
CA PRO A 67 4.46 -9.17 -21.49
C PRO A 67 3.13 -8.56 -21.90
N GLY A 68 2.08 -9.38 -22.08
CA GLY A 68 0.73 -8.91 -22.40
C GLY A 68 0.13 -7.97 -21.34
N PHE A 69 0.52 -8.10 -20.07
CA PHE A 69 0.01 -7.23 -19.00
C PHE A 69 0.67 -5.85 -18.99
N ALA A 70 1.91 -5.71 -19.50
CA ALA A 70 2.57 -4.41 -19.57
C ALA A 70 1.81 -3.42 -20.49
N LYS A 71 0.99 -3.92 -21.43
CA LYS A 71 0.18 -3.13 -22.38
C LYS A 71 0.99 -2.02 -23.08
N GLY A 72 2.25 -2.31 -23.42
CA GLY A 72 3.17 -1.37 -24.08
C GLY A 72 3.78 -0.30 -23.16
N GLY A 73 3.58 -0.39 -21.84
CA GLY A 73 4.26 0.47 -20.87
C GLY A 73 5.77 0.20 -20.79
N PRO A 74 6.60 1.19 -20.42
CA PRO A 74 8.06 1.06 -20.42
C PRO A 74 8.56 0.15 -19.29
N PRO A 75 9.68 -0.59 -19.47
CA PRO A 75 10.31 -1.38 -18.41
C PRO A 75 10.75 -0.51 -17.23
N PRO A 76 10.85 -1.08 -16.01
CA PRO A 76 11.36 -0.35 -14.86
C PRO A 76 12.85 0.02 -15.05
N ILE A 77 13.26 1.13 -14.47
CA ILE A 77 14.66 1.57 -14.41
C ILE A 77 15.35 0.84 -13.27
N GLY A 78 16.53 0.27 -13.53
CA GLY A 78 17.46 -0.19 -12.49
C GLY A 78 17.05 -1.44 -11.71
N ALA A 79 15.94 -2.08 -12.08
CA ALA A 79 15.52 -3.35 -11.50
C ALA A 79 16.56 -4.45 -11.78
N GLN A 80 16.88 -5.24 -10.75
CA GLN A 80 17.96 -6.24 -10.82
C GLN A 80 17.54 -7.53 -10.11
N ARG A 81 18.27 -8.60 -10.41
CA ARG A 81 18.23 -9.82 -9.61
C ARG A 81 18.90 -9.58 -8.27
N ALA A 82 18.20 -9.88 -7.18
CA ALA A 82 18.73 -9.78 -5.84
C ALA A 82 19.60 -10.99 -5.48
N ASN A 83 20.59 -10.77 -4.63
CA ASN A 83 21.39 -11.80 -3.99
C ASN A 83 20.63 -12.38 -2.79
N LEU A 84 19.71 -13.31 -3.06
CA LEU A 84 18.84 -13.93 -2.07
C LEU A 84 19.34 -15.33 -1.71
N ASP A 85 19.20 -15.69 -0.44
CA ASP A 85 19.25 -17.09 -0.03
C ASP A 85 18.08 -17.89 -0.62
N ASN A 86 18.16 -19.23 -0.54
CA ASN A 86 17.19 -20.10 -1.18
C ASN A 86 15.76 -19.91 -0.68
N LEU A 87 15.57 -19.69 0.63
CA LEU A 87 14.24 -19.52 1.23
C LEU A 87 13.62 -18.21 0.77
N THR A 88 14.35 -17.11 0.96
CA THR A 88 13.91 -15.76 0.59
C THR A 88 13.62 -15.69 -0.92
N ARG A 89 14.47 -16.29 -1.75
CA ARG A 89 14.25 -16.37 -3.20
C ARG A 89 12.95 -17.10 -3.56
N GLN A 90 12.65 -18.24 -2.93
CA GLN A 90 11.44 -19.01 -3.19
C GLN A 90 10.18 -18.22 -2.80
N ILE A 91 10.22 -17.54 -1.64
CA ILE A 91 9.12 -16.71 -1.16
C ILE A 91 8.83 -15.57 -2.14
N PHE A 92 9.84 -14.81 -2.55
CA PHE A 92 9.63 -13.70 -3.49
C PHE A 92 9.35 -14.15 -4.92
N GLU A 93 9.76 -15.35 -5.31
CA GLU A 93 9.33 -15.96 -6.57
C GLU A 93 7.84 -16.32 -6.52
N GLU A 94 7.32 -16.81 -5.38
CA GLU A 94 5.89 -17.00 -5.18
C GLU A 94 5.13 -15.68 -5.27
N PHE A 95 5.61 -14.63 -4.58
CA PHE A 95 4.98 -13.31 -4.60
C PHE A 95 4.95 -12.73 -6.00
N CYS A 96 6.06 -12.82 -6.75
CA CYS A 96 6.11 -12.44 -8.16
C CYS A 96 4.95 -13.04 -8.98
N TYR A 97 4.71 -14.35 -8.86
CA TYR A 97 3.65 -15.00 -9.62
C TYR A 97 2.24 -14.69 -9.08
N GLN A 98 2.11 -14.37 -7.79
CA GLN A 98 0.86 -13.88 -7.19
C GLN A 98 0.50 -12.49 -7.75
N GLU A 99 1.45 -11.56 -7.85
CA GLU A 99 1.22 -10.23 -8.45
C GLU A 99 0.85 -10.30 -9.93
N VAL A 100 1.48 -11.21 -10.69
CA VAL A 100 1.04 -11.50 -12.06
C VAL A 100 -0.43 -11.98 -12.08
N GLY A 101 -0.82 -12.75 -11.07
CA GLY A 101 -2.19 -13.20 -10.84
C GLY A 101 -3.15 -12.05 -10.51
N HIS A 102 -2.76 -11.13 -9.63
CA HIS A 102 -3.53 -9.94 -9.27
C HIS A 102 -3.75 -9.01 -10.46
N LEU A 103 -2.68 -8.70 -11.21
CA LEU A 103 -2.75 -7.97 -12.49
C LEU A 103 -3.75 -8.63 -13.44
N ARG A 104 -3.66 -9.95 -13.63
CA ARG A 104 -4.61 -10.69 -14.48
C ARG A 104 -6.05 -10.54 -13.99
N ALA A 105 -6.29 -10.67 -12.69
CA ALA A 105 -7.62 -10.61 -12.10
C ALA A 105 -8.27 -9.23 -12.31
N ILE A 106 -7.53 -8.16 -12.01
CA ILE A 106 -8.01 -6.78 -12.20
C ILE A 106 -8.19 -6.48 -13.69
N ILE A 107 -7.17 -6.75 -14.53
CA ILE A 107 -7.20 -6.38 -15.96
C ILE A 107 -8.33 -7.11 -16.69
N THR A 108 -8.63 -8.36 -16.33
CA THR A 108 -9.70 -9.14 -16.96
C THR A 108 -11.08 -8.63 -16.56
N ALA A 109 -11.29 -8.29 -15.29
CA ALA A 109 -12.60 -7.91 -14.77
C ALA A 109 -12.95 -6.43 -15.02
N TYR A 110 -11.97 -5.54 -14.90
CA TYR A 110 -12.18 -4.09 -14.89
C TYR A 110 -11.36 -3.35 -15.95
N GLY A 111 -10.60 -4.06 -16.79
CA GLY A 111 -9.66 -3.44 -17.71
C GLY A 111 -8.44 -2.88 -16.97
N GLY A 112 -7.62 -2.10 -17.69
CA GLY A 112 -6.42 -1.51 -17.11
C GLY A 112 -5.66 -0.69 -18.13
N PHE A 113 -4.62 -0.01 -17.67
CA PHE A 113 -3.80 0.90 -18.45
C PHE A 113 -2.39 0.33 -18.71
N PRO A 114 -1.60 0.94 -19.63
CA PRO A 114 -0.18 0.63 -19.77
C PRO A 114 0.57 0.75 -18.45
N ARG A 115 1.46 -0.21 -18.15
CA ARG A 115 2.34 -0.18 -16.96
C ARG A 115 3.01 1.20 -16.83
N PRO A 116 2.95 1.87 -15.66
CA PRO A 116 3.71 3.09 -15.41
C PRO A 116 5.23 2.90 -15.53
N LEU A 117 5.98 3.99 -15.68
CA LEU A 117 7.44 3.92 -15.54
C LEU A 117 7.79 3.88 -14.05
N TYR A 118 8.51 2.84 -13.63
CA TYR A 118 9.04 2.71 -12.27
C TYR A 118 10.53 3.00 -12.22
N ASP A 119 11.00 3.63 -11.14
CA ASP A 119 12.42 3.71 -10.81
C ASP A 119 12.74 2.80 -9.62
N LEU A 120 13.18 1.59 -9.95
CA LEU A 120 13.55 0.53 -9.00
C LEU A 120 15.07 0.45 -8.80
N SER A 121 15.80 1.51 -9.16
CA SER A 121 17.25 1.54 -9.00
C SER A 121 17.70 1.58 -7.54
N ASN A 122 18.93 1.14 -7.28
CA ASN A 122 19.58 1.29 -5.97
C ASN A 122 19.51 2.74 -5.47
N GLN A 123 19.62 3.72 -6.37
CA GLN A 123 19.59 5.15 -6.00
C GLN A 123 18.20 5.61 -5.51
N SER A 124 17.13 5.08 -6.10
CA SER A 124 15.75 5.36 -5.67
C SER A 124 15.53 4.84 -4.25
N PHE A 125 15.89 3.58 -3.99
CA PHE A 125 15.82 3.00 -2.64
C PHE A 125 16.76 3.70 -1.66
N ALA A 126 18.02 3.99 -2.02
CA ALA A 126 18.93 4.76 -1.18
C ALA A 126 18.33 6.11 -0.76
N THR A 127 17.63 6.81 -1.66
CA THR A 127 16.95 8.07 -1.33
C THR A 127 15.85 7.89 -0.29
N VAL A 128 15.09 6.79 -0.35
CA VAL A 128 14.06 6.47 0.65
C VAL A 128 14.71 6.16 2.00
N PHE A 129 15.73 5.31 2.03
CA PHE A 129 16.41 4.93 3.26
C PHE A 129 17.13 6.12 3.90
N ASP A 130 17.80 6.97 3.12
CA ASP A 130 18.43 8.21 3.59
C ASP A 130 17.40 9.15 4.24
N LYS A 131 16.21 9.28 3.63
CA LYS A 131 15.11 10.09 4.19
C LYS A 131 14.55 9.50 5.48
N ALA A 132 14.48 8.16 5.57
CA ALA A 132 14.00 7.47 6.76
C ALA A 132 14.97 7.66 7.93
N VAL A 133 16.27 7.45 7.71
CA VAL A 133 17.30 7.60 8.76
C VAL A 133 17.66 9.07 9.06
N GLY A 134 17.37 9.99 8.14
CA GLY A 134 17.63 11.42 8.30
C GLY A 134 19.06 11.85 7.95
N TYR A 135 19.87 10.97 7.35
CA TYR A 135 21.23 11.22 6.89
C TYR A 135 21.57 10.32 5.70
N LYS A 136 22.65 10.63 4.97
CA LYS A 136 23.10 9.79 3.86
C LYS A 136 23.80 8.53 4.37
N LEU A 137 23.28 7.37 4.03
CA LEU A 137 23.95 6.09 4.28
C LEU A 137 25.21 5.98 3.40
N ILE A 138 26.28 5.43 4.00
CA ILE A 138 27.54 5.18 3.30
C ILE A 138 27.93 3.72 3.56
N PRO A 139 27.98 2.87 2.52
CA PRO A 139 27.57 3.12 1.14
C PRO A 139 26.05 3.40 1.02
N PRO A 140 25.56 3.86 -0.15
CA PRO A 140 24.12 4.00 -0.39
C PRO A 140 23.39 2.65 -0.21
N PHE A 141 22.16 2.68 0.29
CA PHE A 141 21.36 1.48 0.46
C PHE A 141 21.12 0.77 -0.88
N ASP A 142 21.51 -0.51 -0.95
CA ASP A 142 21.29 -1.37 -2.10
C ASP A 142 20.23 -2.44 -1.76
N PRO A 143 19.03 -2.40 -2.36
CA PRO A 143 17.99 -3.39 -2.09
C PRO A 143 18.36 -4.79 -2.60
N TYR A 144 19.29 -4.92 -3.55
CA TYR A 144 19.61 -6.18 -4.23
C TYR A 144 20.81 -6.92 -3.62
N ALA A 145 21.50 -6.31 -2.64
CA ALA A 145 22.76 -6.83 -2.14
C ALA A 145 22.65 -8.07 -1.23
N SER A 146 21.52 -8.26 -0.54
CA SER A 146 21.29 -9.40 0.36
C SER A 146 19.81 -9.64 0.64
N SER A 147 19.46 -10.82 1.17
CA SER A 147 18.09 -11.12 1.64
C SER A 147 17.56 -10.10 2.65
N VAL A 148 18.39 -9.65 3.60
CA VAL A 148 17.97 -8.70 4.64
C VAL A 148 17.63 -7.33 4.03
N GLN A 149 18.48 -6.83 3.14
CA GLN A 149 18.24 -5.56 2.47
C GLN A 149 17.04 -5.65 1.52
N TYR A 150 16.86 -6.79 0.86
CA TYR A 150 15.71 -7.00 -0.02
C TYR A 150 14.40 -7.11 0.76
N LEU A 151 14.39 -7.75 1.93
CA LEU A 151 13.24 -7.77 2.85
C LEU A 151 12.90 -6.37 3.35
N LEU A 152 13.90 -5.57 3.75
CA LEU A 152 13.70 -4.18 4.17
C LEU A 152 13.21 -3.28 3.02
N ALA A 153 13.73 -3.47 1.81
CA ALA A 153 13.25 -2.78 0.62
C ALA A 153 11.81 -3.17 0.29
N SER A 154 11.49 -4.46 0.42
CA SER A 154 10.14 -4.97 0.26
C SER A 154 9.22 -4.39 1.34
N TYR A 155 9.64 -4.26 2.59
CA TYR A 155 8.84 -3.64 3.65
C TYR A 155 8.33 -2.24 3.31
N VAL A 156 8.98 -1.49 2.42
CA VAL A 156 8.53 -0.18 1.95
C VAL A 156 7.21 -0.26 1.15
N ILE A 157 6.96 -1.36 0.42
CA ILE A 157 6.01 -1.41 -0.70
C ILE A 157 4.65 -2.08 -0.35
N PRO A 158 4.53 -3.37 0.00
CA PRO A 158 3.24 -4.09 0.11
C PRO A 158 2.29 -3.53 1.13
N TYR A 159 2.82 -3.01 2.24
CA TYR A 159 2.00 -2.35 3.24
C TYR A 159 1.18 -1.20 2.65
N VAL A 160 1.70 -0.50 1.62
CA VAL A 160 0.98 0.57 0.93
C VAL A 160 -0.14 0.02 0.04
N GLY A 161 0.08 -1.14 -0.61
CA GLY A 161 -0.94 -1.88 -1.38
C GLY A 161 -2.11 -2.33 -0.52
N LEU A 162 -1.79 -3.07 0.55
CA LEU A 162 -2.74 -3.56 1.55
C LEU A 162 -3.67 -2.47 2.07
N VAL A 163 -3.12 -1.40 2.67
CA VAL A 163 -3.94 -0.34 3.28
C VAL A 163 -4.74 0.46 2.24
N GLY A 164 -4.30 0.43 0.97
CA GLY A 164 -5.07 0.94 -0.16
C GLY A 164 -6.31 0.11 -0.44
N TYR A 165 -6.21 -1.22 -0.36
CA TYR A 165 -7.39 -2.08 -0.47
C TYR A 165 -8.36 -1.92 0.69
N VAL A 166 -7.87 -1.82 1.93
CA VAL A 166 -8.72 -1.51 3.10
C VAL A 166 -9.47 -0.19 2.90
N GLY A 167 -8.81 0.85 2.38
CA GLY A 167 -9.44 2.14 2.06
C GLY A 167 -10.40 2.09 0.87
N THR A 168 -10.17 1.20 -0.09
CA THR A 168 -10.98 1.11 -1.31
C THR A 168 -12.26 0.31 -1.10
N ILE A 169 -12.26 -0.77 -0.30
CA ILE A 169 -13.42 -1.67 -0.17
C ILE A 169 -14.73 -0.96 0.24
N PRO A 170 -14.75 -0.06 1.24
CA PRO A 170 -15.97 0.65 1.65
C PRO A 170 -16.57 1.52 0.54
N GLU A 171 -15.73 1.93 -0.41
CA GLU A 171 -16.04 2.86 -1.49
C GLU A 171 -16.62 2.16 -2.74
N LEU A 172 -16.66 0.83 -2.76
CA LEU A 172 -17.13 0.03 -3.89
C LEU A 172 -18.63 -0.28 -3.78
N ALA A 173 -19.39 0.09 -4.82
CA ALA A 173 -20.82 -0.17 -4.86
C ALA A 173 -21.14 -1.62 -5.27
N ASP A 174 -20.41 -2.15 -6.27
CA ASP A 174 -20.64 -3.46 -6.84
C ASP A 174 -20.14 -4.58 -5.90
N SER A 175 -20.94 -5.64 -5.77
CA SER A 175 -20.58 -6.78 -4.92
C SER A 175 -19.44 -7.62 -5.53
N ASN A 176 -19.32 -7.69 -6.85
CA ASN A 176 -18.22 -8.41 -7.48
C ASN A 176 -16.91 -7.63 -7.34
N ALA A 177 -16.97 -6.30 -7.40
CA ALA A 177 -15.86 -5.40 -7.08
C ALA A 177 -15.37 -5.64 -5.65
N ARG A 178 -16.26 -5.59 -4.65
CA ARG A 178 -15.90 -5.89 -3.26
C ARG A 178 -15.33 -7.29 -3.11
N ARG A 179 -15.94 -8.31 -3.73
CA ARG A 179 -15.45 -9.69 -3.69
C ARG A 179 -14.03 -9.80 -4.26
N LEU A 180 -13.76 -9.17 -5.40
CA LEU A 180 -12.42 -9.19 -6.01
C LEU A 180 -11.41 -8.53 -5.07
N VAL A 181 -11.69 -7.29 -4.66
CA VAL A 181 -10.74 -6.49 -3.87
C VAL A 181 -10.50 -7.10 -2.49
N SER A 182 -11.52 -7.64 -1.82
CA SER A 182 -11.33 -8.38 -0.57
C SER A 182 -10.51 -9.66 -0.75
N GLY A 183 -10.61 -10.32 -1.91
CA GLY A 183 -9.79 -11.48 -2.24
C GLY A 183 -8.31 -11.12 -2.43
N LEU A 184 -8.03 -10.00 -3.12
CA LEU A 184 -6.67 -9.47 -3.28
C LEU A 184 -6.09 -9.05 -1.93
N LEU A 185 -6.84 -8.30 -1.12
CA LEU A 185 -6.46 -7.89 0.24
C LEU A 185 -6.02 -9.09 1.10
N ALA A 186 -6.68 -10.25 0.97
CA ALA A 186 -6.34 -11.42 1.77
C ALA A 186 -4.95 -11.99 1.44
N VAL A 187 -4.54 -11.94 0.17
CA VAL A 187 -3.21 -12.40 -0.27
C VAL A 187 -2.15 -11.39 0.13
N GLU A 188 -2.39 -10.10 -0.13
CA GLU A 188 -1.54 -8.97 0.26
C GLU A 188 -1.25 -8.96 1.77
N ALA A 189 -2.27 -9.21 2.60
CA ALA A 189 -2.12 -9.34 4.05
C ALA A 189 -1.20 -10.50 4.44
N GLY A 190 -1.28 -11.62 3.72
CA GLY A 190 -0.39 -12.76 3.91
C GLY A 190 1.06 -12.42 3.54
N GLN A 191 1.26 -11.71 2.43
CA GLN A 191 2.58 -11.31 1.96
C GLN A 191 3.25 -10.33 2.93
N ASP A 192 2.53 -9.30 3.39
CA ASP A 192 3.00 -8.36 4.41
C ASP A 192 3.34 -9.10 5.72
N ALA A 193 2.47 -10.00 6.18
CA ALA A 193 2.72 -10.80 7.38
C ALA A 193 3.98 -11.67 7.26
N VAL A 194 4.23 -12.28 6.11
CA VAL A 194 5.44 -13.08 5.86
C VAL A 194 6.69 -12.19 5.89
N ILE A 195 6.68 -11.04 5.19
CA ILE A 195 7.81 -10.09 5.20
C ILE A 195 8.10 -9.61 6.63
N ARG A 196 7.06 -9.17 7.34
CA ARG A 196 7.19 -8.68 8.72
C ARG A 196 7.65 -9.76 9.68
N SER A 197 7.20 -11.01 9.51
CA SER A 197 7.65 -12.15 10.34
C SER A 197 9.13 -12.46 10.12
N LEU A 198 9.58 -12.52 8.87
CA LEU A 198 10.99 -12.76 8.53
C LEU A 198 11.89 -11.64 9.05
N LEU A 199 11.45 -10.38 8.97
CA LEU A 199 12.19 -9.27 9.55
C LEU A 199 12.18 -9.30 11.08
N TYR A 200 11.05 -9.68 11.70
CA TYR A 200 10.93 -9.80 13.16
C TYR A 200 11.90 -10.84 13.74
N GLU A 201 12.08 -11.97 13.04
CA GLU A 201 13.05 -13.00 13.44
C GLU A 201 14.48 -12.45 13.59
N ILE A 202 14.83 -11.42 12.81
CA ILE A 202 16.14 -10.78 12.80
C ILE A 202 16.10 -9.32 13.27
N ALA A 203 15.06 -8.92 14.03
CA ALA A 203 14.80 -7.54 14.43
C ALA A 203 16.01 -6.84 15.07
N ASP A 204 16.71 -7.53 15.98
CA ASP A 204 17.86 -6.99 16.71
C ASP A 204 19.18 -7.02 15.91
N LYS A 205 19.18 -7.64 14.73
CA LYS A 205 20.37 -7.75 13.89
C LYS A 205 20.68 -6.40 13.23
N LYS A 206 21.94 -5.99 13.29
CA LYS A 206 22.44 -4.85 12.50
C LYS A 206 22.48 -5.21 11.01
N VAL A 207 22.02 -4.27 10.18
CA VAL A 207 22.03 -4.42 8.73
C VAL A 207 23.39 -3.96 8.22
N GLU A 208 24.31 -4.90 8.01
CA GLU A 208 25.63 -4.58 7.49
C GLU A 208 25.56 -3.82 6.15
N PRO A 209 26.39 -2.77 5.95
CA PRO A 209 27.44 -2.25 6.83
C PRO A 209 26.96 -1.14 7.79
N TYR A 210 25.65 -0.94 7.92
CA TYR A 210 25.06 0.13 8.71
C TYR A 210 25.02 -0.23 10.19
N ASN A 211 25.28 0.75 11.05
CA ASN A 211 25.09 0.62 12.50
C ASN A 211 23.63 0.88 12.90
N VAL A 212 22.68 0.26 12.19
CA VAL A 212 21.23 0.38 12.38
C VAL A 212 20.63 -1.03 12.34
N THR A 213 19.76 -1.36 13.29
CA THR A 213 19.11 -2.67 13.36
C THR A 213 17.97 -2.78 12.36
N VAL A 214 17.51 -4.01 12.10
CA VAL A 214 16.32 -4.25 11.28
C VAL A 214 15.10 -3.56 11.89
N ALA A 215 14.89 -3.68 13.21
CA ALA A 215 13.79 -3.02 13.91
C ALA A 215 13.84 -1.49 13.73
N GLU A 216 14.99 -0.87 13.97
CA GLU A 216 15.20 0.57 13.80
C GLU A 216 14.88 1.03 12.38
N PHE A 217 15.34 0.29 11.35
CA PHE A 217 14.98 0.61 9.98
C PHE A 217 13.46 0.54 9.74
N THR A 218 12.78 -0.49 10.24
CA THR A 218 11.32 -0.60 10.05
C THR A 218 10.54 0.52 10.76
N ASP A 219 10.97 0.94 11.94
CA ASP A 219 10.38 2.07 12.66
C ASP A 219 10.56 3.38 11.88
N LEU A 220 11.79 3.62 11.38
CA LEU A 220 12.13 4.83 10.61
C LEU A 220 11.40 4.88 9.26
N ILE A 221 11.27 3.74 8.57
CA ILE A 221 10.51 3.64 7.32
C ILE A 221 9.02 3.91 7.58
N SER A 222 8.44 3.35 8.65
CA SER A 222 7.06 3.59 9.04
C SER A 222 6.79 5.06 9.36
N GLY A 223 7.69 5.67 10.14
CA GLY A 223 7.66 7.10 10.43
C GLY A 223 7.73 7.95 9.17
N LEU A 224 8.60 7.60 8.21
CA LEU A 224 8.66 8.28 6.91
C LEU A 224 7.35 8.15 6.13
N ARG A 225 6.74 6.97 6.07
CA ARG A 225 5.45 6.77 5.36
C ARG A 225 4.33 7.61 5.98
N ASN A 226 4.23 7.64 7.31
CA ASN A 226 3.25 8.49 8.00
C ASN A 226 3.48 9.97 7.71
N LYS A 227 4.75 10.42 7.74
CA LYS A 227 5.12 11.80 7.40
C LYS A 227 4.76 12.17 5.96
N LEU A 228 5.04 11.30 5.00
CA LEU A 228 4.73 11.55 3.58
C LEU A 228 3.23 11.53 3.30
N ALA A 229 2.47 10.62 3.92
CA ALA A 229 1.01 10.60 3.78
C ALA A 229 0.34 11.88 4.32
N ALA A 230 0.96 12.49 5.35
CA ALA A 230 0.55 13.73 6.02
C ALA A 230 -0.79 13.64 6.78
N THR A 231 -1.15 12.44 7.24
CA THR A 231 -2.49 12.11 7.77
C THR A 231 -2.44 11.05 8.86
N GLY A 232 -2.00 11.46 10.04
CA GLY A 232 -1.97 10.60 11.23
C GLY A 232 -0.94 9.46 11.16
N ASN A 233 -0.93 8.63 12.22
CA ASN A 233 -0.08 7.45 12.31
C ASN A 233 -0.91 6.24 11.86
N LYS A 234 -0.56 5.70 10.70
CA LYS A 234 -1.28 4.60 10.04
C LYS A 234 -0.34 3.49 9.61
N ASP A 235 0.76 3.36 10.35
CA ASP A 235 1.84 2.41 10.13
C ASP A 235 2.83 2.48 11.28
N GLU A 236 3.38 1.34 11.61
CA GLU A 236 4.28 1.14 12.75
C GLU A 236 5.28 0.02 12.40
N GLY A 237 6.48 0.12 12.95
CA GLY A 237 7.52 -0.88 12.77
C GLY A 237 7.22 -2.19 13.50
N LEU A 238 8.23 -3.06 13.58
CA LEU A 238 8.09 -4.44 14.07
C LEU A 238 7.88 -4.53 15.59
N THR A 239 8.23 -3.46 16.31
CA THR A 239 8.04 -3.34 17.76
C THR A 239 7.46 -1.98 18.09
N VAL A 240 6.65 -1.94 19.13
CA VAL A 240 6.03 -0.71 19.64
C VAL A 240 6.10 -0.69 21.17
N PRO A 241 6.02 0.49 21.81
CA PRO A 241 5.78 0.55 23.25
C PRO A 241 4.57 -0.28 23.65
N LYS A 242 4.64 -0.97 24.80
CA LYS A 242 3.62 -1.91 25.26
C LYS A 242 2.21 -1.32 25.29
N GLU A 243 2.10 -0.03 25.61
CA GLU A 243 0.85 0.75 25.64
C GLU A 243 0.19 0.96 24.27
N LEU A 244 0.95 0.79 23.17
CA LEU A 244 0.45 0.84 21.79
C LEU A 244 0.20 -0.55 21.21
N GLY A 245 0.88 -1.58 21.73
CA GLY A 245 0.70 -2.95 21.23
C GLY A 245 -0.64 -3.58 21.62
N ALA A 246 -0.91 -4.75 21.06
CA ALA A 246 -2.20 -5.43 21.17
C ALA A 246 -2.67 -5.57 22.63
N GLU A 247 -3.90 -5.13 22.89
CA GLU A 247 -4.53 -5.12 24.22
C GLU A 247 -3.69 -4.41 25.31
N LYS A 248 -2.73 -3.57 24.91
CA LYS A 248 -1.74 -2.91 25.77
C LYS A 248 -0.87 -3.89 26.58
N LYS A 249 -0.64 -5.08 26.04
CA LYS A 249 -0.04 -6.21 26.76
C LYS A 249 1.29 -6.68 26.20
N ILE A 250 1.64 -6.30 24.98
CA ILE A 250 2.82 -6.82 24.28
C ILE A 250 3.48 -5.73 23.44
N GLU A 251 4.77 -5.86 23.19
CA GLU A 251 5.55 -4.90 22.39
C GLU A 251 5.72 -5.36 20.92
N SER A 252 5.49 -6.65 20.64
CA SER A 252 5.58 -7.18 19.28
C SER A 252 4.49 -6.58 18.39
N ASN A 253 4.85 -6.17 17.18
CA ASN A 253 3.95 -5.55 16.22
C ASN A 253 4.12 -6.16 14.82
N ILE A 254 4.11 -7.50 14.73
CA ILE A 254 4.28 -8.20 13.45
C ILE A 254 3.13 -7.89 12.48
N LEU A 255 1.91 -7.73 13.00
CA LEU A 255 0.74 -7.30 12.22
C LEU A 255 0.32 -5.91 12.68
N SER A 256 0.66 -4.87 11.91
CA SER A 256 0.35 -3.49 12.28
C SER A 256 -1.13 -3.19 12.05
N ALA A 257 -1.80 -2.70 13.10
CA ALA A 257 -3.22 -2.41 13.10
C ALA A 257 -3.56 -1.32 14.14
N ASP A 258 -4.80 -0.82 14.12
CA ASP A 258 -5.28 0.14 15.10
C ASP A 258 -5.51 -0.49 16.49
N ALA A 259 -6.00 0.31 17.44
CA ALA A 259 -6.26 -0.14 18.81
C ALA A 259 -7.29 -1.29 18.92
N ASN A 260 -8.11 -1.52 17.89
CA ASN A 260 -9.07 -2.64 17.81
C ASN A 260 -8.52 -3.81 16.98
N SER A 261 -7.23 -3.79 16.62
CA SER A 261 -6.60 -4.73 15.69
C SER A 261 -7.27 -4.73 14.30
N VAL A 262 -7.82 -3.59 13.87
CA VAL A 262 -8.33 -3.38 12.51
C VAL A 262 -7.23 -2.73 11.67
N SER A 263 -7.01 -3.27 10.47
CA SER A 263 -5.98 -2.73 9.56
C SER A 263 -6.26 -1.27 9.21
N TYR A 264 -5.19 -0.48 9.10
CA TYR A 264 -5.29 0.91 8.70
C TYR A 264 -5.74 1.05 7.24
N SER A 265 -6.26 2.23 6.90
CA SER A 265 -6.64 2.57 5.53
C SER A 265 -5.92 3.81 5.04
N ARG A 266 -5.50 3.80 3.76
CA ARG A 266 -5.03 4.99 3.05
C ARG A 266 -5.87 5.23 1.79
N THR A 267 -6.13 6.50 1.55
CA THR A 267 -6.73 7.04 0.34
C THR A 267 -5.72 7.03 -0.81
N PRO A 268 -6.20 7.12 -2.07
CA PRO A 268 -5.31 7.28 -3.23
C PRO A 268 -4.32 8.45 -3.10
N MET A 269 -4.76 9.57 -2.54
CA MET A 269 -3.92 10.75 -2.30
C MET A 269 -2.74 10.42 -1.37
N GLU A 270 -3.02 9.83 -0.21
CA GLU A 270 -1.99 9.42 0.76
C GLU A 270 -0.99 8.44 0.13
N ILE A 271 -1.48 7.49 -0.66
CA ILE A 271 -0.66 6.52 -1.38
C ILE A 271 0.27 7.23 -2.37
N LEU A 272 -0.26 8.12 -3.21
CA LEU A 272 0.53 8.84 -4.21
C LEU A 272 1.64 9.68 -3.56
N ARG A 273 1.35 10.39 -2.47
CA ARG A 273 2.35 11.14 -1.71
C ARG A 273 3.53 10.28 -1.25
N VAL A 274 3.22 9.05 -0.80
CA VAL A 274 4.22 8.07 -0.34
C VAL A 274 5.03 7.52 -1.50
N VAL A 275 4.40 6.99 -2.55
CA VAL A 275 5.12 6.36 -3.67
C VAL A 275 5.90 7.35 -4.53
N TYR A 276 5.48 8.63 -4.56
CA TYR A 276 6.26 9.71 -5.18
C TYR A 276 7.40 10.19 -4.29
N GLY A 277 7.39 9.85 -3.00
CA GLY A 277 8.39 10.28 -2.02
C GLY A 277 8.46 11.79 -1.83
N SER A 278 7.46 12.53 -2.31
CA SER A 278 7.38 14.00 -2.32
C SER A 278 6.55 14.54 -1.15
N GLY A 279 5.64 13.72 -0.60
CA GLY A 279 4.62 14.21 0.33
C GLY A 279 3.51 15.02 -0.38
N ASN A 280 3.49 15.01 -1.72
CA ASN A 280 2.53 15.74 -2.54
C ASN A 280 2.07 14.89 -3.75
N GLU A 281 0.79 14.54 -3.77
CA GLU A 281 0.11 13.73 -4.78
C GLU A 281 0.11 14.36 -6.18
N SER A 282 0.32 15.67 -6.29
CA SER A 282 0.46 16.39 -7.56
C SER A 282 1.90 16.53 -8.02
N GLN A 283 2.87 15.98 -7.27
CA GLN A 283 4.29 16.02 -7.63
C GLN A 283 4.84 14.60 -7.75
N ALA A 284 4.82 14.08 -8.98
CA ALA A 284 5.44 12.81 -9.35
C ALA A 284 6.94 12.78 -9.02
N GLY A 285 7.46 11.59 -8.74
CA GLY A 285 8.84 11.37 -8.30
C GLY A 285 9.03 9.98 -7.72
N GLY A 286 10.13 9.78 -6.98
CA GLY A 286 10.39 8.54 -6.25
C GLY A 286 10.30 7.31 -7.15
N PHE A 287 9.52 6.33 -6.73
CA PHE A 287 9.34 5.08 -7.49
C PHE A 287 8.51 5.26 -8.77
N LEU A 288 7.78 6.36 -8.92
CA LEU A 288 6.94 6.67 -10.09
C LEU A 288 7.37 8.03 -10.69
N PRO A 289 8.54 8.13 -11.34
CA PRO A 289 9.09 9.40 -11.82
C PRO A 289 8.20 10.16 -12.82
N ARG A 290 7.30 9.46 -13.53
CA ARG A 290 6.31 10.06 -14.45
C ARG A 290 4.87 10.04 -13.91
N GLY A 291 4.73 9.71 -12.63
CA GLY A 291 3.46 9.55 -11.96
C GLY A 291 2.75 8.25 -12.30
N GLY A 292 1.72 7.96 -11.51
CA GLY A 292 0.83 6.82 -11.69
C GLY A 292 -0.11 7.02 -12.88
N ASN A 293 -0.65 5.91 -13.38
CA ASN A 293 -1.65 5.86 -14.45
C ASN A 293 -3.07 5.61 -13.90
N GLY A 294 -4.05 5.70 -14.80
CA GLY A 294 -5.46 5.59 -14.48
C GLY A 294 -6.08 6.93 -14.11
N ARG A 295 -7.42 6.99 -14.14
CA ARG A 295 -8.18 8.23 -14.00
C ARG A 295 -7.87 8.97 -12.70
N ILE A 296 -7.85 8.23 -11.58
CA ILE A 296 -7.60 8.79 -10.24
C ILE A 296 -6.17 9.31 -10.11
N ALA A 297 -5.15 8.55 -10.53
CA ALA A 297 -3.76 9.02 -10.39
C ALA A 297 -3.48 10.23 -11.30
N ARG A 298 -4.03 10.22 -12.52
CA ARG A 298 -3.84 11.30 -13.49
C ARG A 298 -4.57 12.58 -13.09
N SER A 299 -5.72 12.50 -12.42
CA SER A 299 -6.43 13.70 -11.96
C SER A 299 -5.66 14.53 -10.94
N PHE A 300 -4.72 13.95 -10.19
CA PHE A 300 -3.87 14.70 -9.27
C PHE A 300 -2.72 15.43 -9.98
N LEU A 301 -2.29 14.95 -11.16
CA LEU A 301 -1.13 15.48 -11.89
C LEU A 301 -1.54 16.52 -12.94
N ASP A 302 -2.68 16.31 -13.57
CA ASP A 302 -3.15 17.14 -14.66
C ASP A 302 -4.02 18.28 -14.13
N LYS A 303 -3.48 19.51 -14.14
CA LYS A 303 -4.18 20.73 -13.70
C LYS A 303 -5.45 21.08 -14.49
N ASN A 304 -5.75 20.35 -15.58
CA ASN A 304 -6.85 20.61 -16.51
C ASN A 304 -8.02 19.61 -16.39
N ILE A 305 -8.01 18.69 -15.40
CA ILE A 305 -9.05 17.65 -15.23
C ILE A 305 -9.95 17.93 -14.00
N ASN A 306 -9.71 19.02 -13.25
CA ASN A 306 -10.58 19.48 -12.17
C ASN A 306 -11.52 20.59 -12.63
#